data_AF-A0AAJ2EZS1-F1
#
_entry.id   AF-A0AAJ2EZS1-F1
#
_cell.length_a   1.000
_cell.length_b   1.000
_cell.length_c   1.000
_cell.angle_alpha   90.00
_cell.angle_beta   90.00
_cell.angle_gamma   90.00
#
_symmetry.space_group_name_H-M   'P 1'
#
loop_
_entity.id
_entity.type
_entity.pdbx_description
1 polymer ?
#
loop_
_entity_poly.entity_id
_entity_poly.type
_entity_poly.pdbx_seq_one_letter_code
_entity_poly.pdbx_strand_id
1 'polypeptide(L)' 'MSLSPGYMSQRIHVVLARDLYPERLPGDEPEPIEVSSVDLRELSQLVQNPRFSEGRALAALYLVRDLLTQRGELPA' A
#
# COMPACT_ATOMS: atom_id res chain seq x y z
N MET A 1 15.10 8.49 -2.24
CA MET A 1 15.89 8.53 -0.99
C MET A 1 15.30 7.52 -0.02
N SER A 2 15.96 6.37 0.20
CA SER A 2 15.55 5.43 1.25
C SER A 2 16.56 5.57 2.40
N LEU A 3 16.12 6.14 3.52
CA LEU A 3 16.95 6.35 4.71
C LEU A 3 17.14 5.03 5.45
N SER A 4 18.38 4.77 5.89
CA SER A 4 18.77 3.54 6.60
C SER A 4 18.23 3.53 8.03
N PRO A 5 17.83 2.36 8.58
CA PRO A 5 17.38 2.20 9.97
C PRO A 5 18.35 2.75 11.03
N GLY A 6 19.64 2.88 10.69
CA GLY A 6 20.64 3.46 11.60
C GLY A 6 20.48 4.96 11.88
N TYR A 7 19.67 5.68 11.09
CA TYR A 7 19.49 7.14 11.20
C TYR A 7 18.09 7.57 11.63
N MET A 8 17.10 6.67 11.64
CA MET A 8 15.72 7.00 12.01
C MET A 8 15.11 5.93 12.93
N SER A 9 14.52 6.37 14.04
CA SER A 9 13.74 5.54 14.98
C SER A 9 12.25 5.47 14.64
N GLN A 10 11.85 5.99 13.47
CA GLN A 10 10.45 6.04 13.05
C GLN A 10 9.91 4.63 12.79
N ARG A 11 8.71 4.37 13.31
CA ARG A 11 7.97 3.13 13.09
C ARG A 11 6.82 3.39 12.13
N ILE A 12 6.49 2.36 11.36
CA ILE A 12 5.39 2.41 10.40
C ILE A 12 4.44 1.29 10.73
N HIS A 13 3.17 1.66 10.91
CA HIS A 13 2.10 0.72 11.16
C HIS A 13 1.35 0.47 9.86
N VAL A 14 1.20 -0.80 9.49
CA VAL A 14 0.39 -1.21 8.36
C VAL A 14 -0.99 -1.58 8.88
N VAL A 15 -2.03 -0.97 8.32
CA VAL A 15 -3.44 -1.22 8.66
C VAL A 15 -4.17 -1.70 7.41
N LEU A 16 -4.90 -2.81 7.54
CA LEU A 16 -5.81 -3.31 6.49
C LEU A 16 -7.22 -2.83 6.78
N ALA A 17 -7.64 -1.76 6.11
CA ALA A 17 -9.02 -1.28 6.15
C ALA A 17 -9.91 -2.16 5.23
N ARG A 18 -11.13 -2.46 5.67
CA ARG A 18 -12.12 -3.29 4.96
C ARG A 18 -13.49 -2.67 5.12
N ASP A 19 -14.45 -3.13 4.31
CA ASP A 19 -15.83 -2.61 4.32
C ASP A 19 -15.86 -1.08 4.08
N LEU A 20 -15.16 -0.67 3.02
CA LEU A 20 -15.02 0.74 2.66
C LEU A 20 -16.30 1.27 2.03
N TYR A 21 -16.67 2.50 2.38
CA TYR A 21 -17.75 3.25 1.74
C TYR A 21 -17.21 4.55 1.13
N PRO A 22 -17.87 5.11 0.10
CA PRO A 22 -17.43 6.37 -0.49
C PRO A 22 -17.58 7.53 0.49
N GLU A 23 -16.46 8.15 0.84
CA GLU A 23 -16.43 9.33 1.70
C GLU A 23 -15.26 10.24 1.28
N ARG A 24 -15.45 11.56 1.41
CA ARG A 24 -14.39 12.55 1.22
C ARG A 24 -14.40 13.50 2.41
N LEU A 25 -13.25 13.65 3.06
CA LEU A 25 -13.05 14.57 4.17
C LEU A 25 -12.12 15.72 3.75
N PRO A 26 -12.24 16.90 4.38
CA PRO A 26 -11.27 17.97 4.20
C PRO A 26 -9.87 17.48 4.58
N GLY A 27 -8.92 17.64 3.67
CA GLY A 27 -7.50 17.39 3.92
C GLY A 27 -6.70 18.68 3.91
N ASP A 28 -5.47 18.62 4.42
CA ASP A 28 -4.55 19.76 4.44
C ASP A 28 -3.73 19.88 3.13
N GLU A 29 -3.81 18.88 2.26
CA GLU A 29 -3.09 18.86 0.99
C GLU A 29 -3.65 19.92 0.02
N PRO A 30 -2.77 20.69 -0.65
CA PRO A 30 -3.19 21.74 -1.58
C PRO A 30 -3.81 21.18 -2.87
N GLU A 31 -3.48 19.93 -3.23
CA GLU A 31 -3.96 19.25 -4.42
C GLU A 31 -4.93 18.11 -4.07
N PRO A 32 -5.95 17.83 -4.90
CA PRO A 32 -6.85 16.71 -4.68
C PRO A 32 -6.12 15.36 -4.74
N ILE A 33 -6.35 14.51 -3.74
CA ILE A 33 -5.81 13.14 -3.72
C ILE A 33 -6.54 12.28 -4.75
N GLU A 34 -5.80 11.68 -5.68
CA GLU A 34 -6.31 10.70 -6.63
C GLU A 34 -6.39 9.30 -6.02
N VAL A 35 -7.48 8.59 -6.31
CA VAL A 35 -7.68 7.19 -5.90
C VAL A 35 -7.33 6.27 -7.06
N SER A 36 -6.42 5.33 -6.82
CA SER A 36 -6.04 4.30 -7.78
C SER A 36 -6.16 2.91 -7.16
N SER A 37 -6.68 1.96 -7.93
CA SER A 37 -6.84 0.56 -7.54
C SER A 37 -5.80 -0.31 -8.24
N VAL A 38 -5.28 -1.31 -7.53
CA VAL A 38 -4.37 -2.33 -8.07
C VAL A 38 -4.86 -3.71 -7.67
N ASP A 39 -4.81 -4.68 -8.59
CA ASP A 39 -5.04 -6.08 -8.26
C ASP A 39 -3.81 -6.65 -7.51
N LEU A 40 -4.05 -7.25 -6.34
CA LEU A 40 -3.01 -7.89 -5.53
C LEU A 40 -2.31 -9.07 -6.24
N ARG A 41 -2.91 -9.61 -7.31
CA ARG A 41 -2.28 -10.62 -8.17
C ARG A 41 -1.28 -10.03 -9.16
N GLU A 42 -1.37 -8.74 -9.45
CA GLU A 42 -0.55 -8.04 -10.44
C GLU A 42 0.56 -7.16 -9.81
N LEU A 43 0.88 -7.38 -8.53
CA LEU A 43 1.92 -6.60 -7.85
C LEU A 43 3.29 -6.63 -8.56
N SER A 44 3.60 -7.69 -9.31
CA SER A 44 4.83 -7.76 -10.12
C SER A 44 4.87 -6.70 -11.23
N GLN A 45 3.72 -6.34 -11.80
CA GLN A 45 3.62 -5.24 -12.77
C GLN A 45 3.78 -3.89 -12.07
N LEU A 46 3.21 -3.74 -10.87
CA LEU A 46 3.35 -2.51 -10.08
C LEU A 46 4.81 -2.24 -9.71
N VAL A 47 5.59 -3.27 -9.36
CA VAL A 47 7.04 -3.16 -9.08
C VAL A 47 7.83 -2.65 -10.29
N GLN A 48 7.39 -3.00 -11.51
CA GLN A 48 8.05 -2.57 -12.74
C GLN A 48 7.60 -1.18 -13.20
N ASN A 49 6.58 -0.60 -12.57
CA ASN A 49 6.07 0.71 -12.95
C ASN A 49 7.07 1.81 -12.52
N PRO A 50 7.68 2.55 -13.45
CA PRO A 50 8.68 3.57 -13.11
C PRO A 50 8.09 4.74 -12.32
N ARG A 51 6.76 4.91 -12.32
CA ARG A 51 6.07 5.93 -11.51
C ARG A 51 5.75 5.46 -10.09
N PHE A 52 6.02 4.20 -9.75
CA PHE A 52 5.78 3.64 -8.42
C PHE A 52 7.10 3.19 -7.78
N SER A 53 7.67 4.02 -6.91
CA SER A 53 8.98 3.78 -6.28
C SER A 53 8.93 3.74 -4.75
N GLU A 54 7.74 3.54 -4.18
CA GLU A 54 7.50 3.57 -2.73
C GLU A 54 7.61 2.16 -2.12
N GLY A 55 8.73 1.88 -1.44
CA GLY A 55 9.04 0.55 -0.92
C GLY A 55 8.17 0.10 0.27
N ARG A 56 7.64 1.02 1.07
CA ARG A 56 6.79 0.72 2.24
C ARG A 56 5.38 0.30 1.78
N ALA A 57 4.85 0.97 0.76
CA ALA A 57 3.60 0.64 0.10
C ALA A 57 3.70 -0.71 -0.59
N LEU A 58 4.79 -0.99 -1.33
CA LEU A 58 5.05 -2.33 -1.88
C LEU A 58 5.07 -3.38 -0.77
N ALA A 59 5.83 -3.16 0.31
CA ALA A 59 5.90 -4.12 1.42
C ALA A 59 4.52 -4.36 2.04
N ALA A 60 3.74 -3.32 2.28
CA ALA A 60 2.37 -3.43 2.79
C ALA A 60 1.46 -4.25 1.86
N LEU A 61 1.52 -4.02 0.54
CA LEU A 61 0.74 -4.77 -0.45
C LEU A 61 1.12 -6.26 -0.47
N TYR A 62 2.42 -6.58 -0.41
CA TYR A 62 2.89 -7.97 -0.34
C TYR A 62 2.47 -8.66 0.96
N LEU A 63 2.52 -7.97 2.11
CA LEU A 63 2.05 -8.49 3.39
C LEU A 63 0.55 -8.77 3.37
N VAL A 64 -0.25 -7.87 2.79
CA VAL A 64 -1.70 -8.06 2.67
C VAL A 64 -2.02 -9.23 1.74
N ARG A 65 -1.33 -9.36 0.59
CA ARG A 65 -1.53 -10.50 -0.32
C ARG A 65 -1.29 -11.83 0.40
N ASP A 66 -0.16 -11.95 1.09
CA ASP A 66 0.18 -13.15 1.85
C ASP A 66 -0.85 -13.46 2.95
N LEU A 67 -1.26 -12.45 3.71
CA LEU A 67 -2.30 -12.58 4.73
C LEU A 67 -3.64 -13.09 4.16
N LEU A 68 -4.09 -12.53 3.03
CA LEU A 68 -5.36 -12.92 2.40
C LEU A 68 -5.28 -14.33 1.80
N THR A 69 -4.14 -14.71 1.22
CA THR A 69 -3.91 -16.08 0.73
C THR A 69 -3.93 -17.08 1.88
N GLN A 70 -3.27 -16.79 3.01
CA GLN A 70 -3.29 -17.65 4.20
C GLN A 70 -4.71 -17.82 4.79
N ARG A 71 -5.57 -16.81 4.66
CA ARG A 71 -6.97 -16.85 5.08
C ARG A 71 -7.91 -17.52 4.08
N GLY A 72 -7.42 -17.86 2.88
CA GLY A 72 -8.25 -18.38 1.79
C GLY A 72 -9.18 -17.33 1.15
N GLU A 73 -8.93 -16.05 1.42
CA GLU A 73 -9.75 -14.93 0.91
C GLU A 73 -9.23 -14.42 -0.45
N LEU A 74 -7.99 -14.75 -0.80
CA LEU A 74 -7.39 -14.53 -2.11
C LEU A 74 -6.87 -15.87 -2.66
N PRO A 75 -7.74 -16.69 -3.27
CA PRO A 75 -7.31 -17.93 -3.91
C PRO A 75 -6.37 -17.65 -5.08
N ALA A 76 -5.52 -18.63 -5.39
CA ALA A 76 -4.55 -18.58 -6.48
C ALA A 76 -5.21 -18.37 -7.85
#